data_AF-A0A920B423-F1
#
_entry.id   AF-A0A920B423-F1
#
_cell.length_a   1.000
_cell.length_b   1.000
_cell.length_c   1.000
_cell.angle_alpha   90.00
_cell.angle_beta   90.00
_cell.angle_gamma   90.00
#
_symmetry.space_group_name_H-M   'P 1'
#
loop_
_entity.id
_entity.type
_entity.pdbx_description
1 polymer ?
#
loop_
_entity_poly.entity_id
_entity_poly.type
_entity_poly.pdbx_seq_one_letter_code
_entity_poly.pdbx_strand_id
1 'polypeptide(L)' 'MKSLIPIDKLQIKNPIKLDSGEYIDSCEVAFKTYGTLNKKKTNAILVCHALSGDQFCSELTHLQKTRLVEYFNWSR' A
#
# COMPACT_ATOMS: atom_id res chain seq x y z
N MET A 1 5.20 17.75 -0.75
CA MET A 1 5.89 16.94 0.29
C MET A 1 6.31 15.61 -0.34
N LYS A 2 7.61 15.30 -0.45
CA LYS A 2 8.09 13.98 -0.89
C LYS A 2 8.02 13.02 0.30
N SER A 3 7.39 11.86 0.12
CA SER A 3 7.46 10.77 1.09
C SER A 3 8.93 10.37 1.29
N LEU A 4 9.37 10.28 2.54
CA LEU A 4 10.73 9.86 2.93
C LEU A 4 10.90 8.34 2.89
N ILE A 5 9.83 7.58 2.64
CA ILE A 5 9.83 6.13 2.62
C ILE A 5 9.80 5.66 1.16
N PRO A 6 10.74 4.81 0.71
CA PRO A 6 10.71 4.25 -0.63
C PRO A 6 9.45 3.39 -0.80
N ILE A 7 8.70 3.67 -1.86
CA ILE A 7 7.47 2.97 -2.22
C ILE A 7 7.80 2.05 -3.38
N ASP A 8 7.58 0.76 -3.18
CA ASP A 8 7.68 -0.23 -4.25
C ASP A 8 6.44 -0.12 -5.14
N LYS A 9 6.68 -0.10 -6.45
CA LYS A 9 5.65 0.17 -7.47
C LYS A 9 5.76 -0.84 -8.57
N LEU A 10 4.64 -1.46 -8.92
CA LEU A 10 4.51 -2.34 -10.07
C LEU A 10 3.89 -1.56 -11.22
N GLN A 11 4.63 -1.45 -12.33
CA GLN A 11 4.12 -0.82 -13.56
C GLN A 11 3.39 -1.85 -14.41
N ILE A 12 2.12 -1.61 -14.69
CA ILE A 12 1.32 -2.38 -15.63
C ILE A 12 1.22 -1.57 -16.92
N LYS A 13 1.95 -2.02 -17.94
CA LYS A 13 2.13 -1.28 -19.20
C LYS A 13 1.03 -1.55 -20.24
N ASN A 14 0.36 -2.68 -20.12
CA ASN A 14 -0.64 -3.12 -21.07
C ASN A 14 -2.04 -2.74 -20.57
N PRO A 15 -2.98 -2.41 -21.47
CA PRO A 15 -4.35 -2.12 -21.10
C PRO A 15 -4.99 -3.25 -20.30
N ILE A 16 -5.56 -2.91 -19.14
CA ILE A 16 -6.29 -3.82 -18.27
C ILE A 16 -7.77 -3.64 -18.56
N LYS A 17 -8.43 -4.73 -18.97
CA LYS A 17 -9.88 -4.77 -19.08
C LYS A 17 -10.51 -4.91 -17.70
N LEU A 18 -11.42 -4.01 -17.36
CA LEU A 18 -12.19 -4.05 -16.11
C LEU A 18 -13.45 -4.90 -16.27
N ASP A 19 -13.99 -5.34 -15.14
CA ASP A 19 -15.27 -6.09 -15.10
C ASP A 19 -16.45 -5.26 -15.65
N SER A 20 -16.36 -3.92 -15.62
CA SER A 20 -17.33 -3.03 -16.24
C SER A 20 -17.31 -3.05 -17.78
N GLY A 21 -16.31 -3.68 -18.39
CA GLY A 21 -16.09 -3.70 -19.84
C GLY A 21 -15.15 -2.61 -20.37
N GLU A 22 -14.85 -1.60 -19.55
CA GLU A 22 -13.93 -0.51 -19.85
C GLU A 22 -12.46 -0.92 -19.72
N TYR A 23 -11.55 -0.06 -20.16
CA TYR A 23 -10.10 -0.29 -20.10
C TYR A 23 -9.37 0.77 -19.29
N ILE A 24 -8.33 0.34 -18.57
CA ILE A 24 -7.30 1.22 -18.00
C ILE A 24 -6.03 0.99 -18.80
N ASP A 25 -5.54 2.00 -19.53
CA ASP A 25 -4.42 1.88 -20.47
C ASP A 25 -3.12 1.40 -19.81
N SER A 26 -2.58 2.21 -18.90
CA SER A 26 -1.42 1.86 -18.10
C SER A 26 -1.65 2.37 -16.69
N CYS A 27 -1.27 1.57 -15.71
CA CYS A 27 -1.43 1.94 -14.32
C CYS A 27 -0.26 1.47 -13.47
N GLU A 28 -0.14 2.11 -12.32
CA GLU A 28 0.88 1.81 -11.33
C GLU A 28 0.20 1.33 -10.06
N VAL A 29 0.65 0.19 -9.53
CA VAL A 29 0.17 -0.35 -8.26
C VAL A 29 1.28 -0.22 -7.23
N ALA A 30 1.02 0.57 -6.18
CA ALA A 30 1.91 0.67 -5.02
C ALA A 30 1.73 -0.54 -4.10
N PHE A 31 2.82 -1.10 -3.59
CA PHE A 31 2.78 -2.21 -2.66
C PHE A 31 3.93 -2.12 -1.65
N LYS A 32 3.86 -2.95 -0.61
CA LYS A 32 4.94 -3.14 0.36
C LYS A 32 5.08 -4.62 0.70
N THR A 33 6.31 -5.09 0.83
CA THR A 33 6.62 -6.45 1.28
C THR A 33 7.28 -6.41 2.64
N TYR A 34 6.91 -7.37 3.48
CA TYR A 34 7.53 -7.59 4.78
C TYR A 34 8.15 -9.00 4.82
N GLY A 35 9.40 -9.09 5.25
CA GLY A 35 10.16 -10.34 5.25
C GLY A 35 10.75 -10.71 3.88
N THR A 36 11.11 -11.99 3.72
CA THR A 36 11.86 -12.49 2.55
C THR A 36 11.17 -13.70 1.93
N LEU A 37 11.08 -13.73 0.61
CA LEU A 37 10.55 -14.86 -0.15
C LEU A 37 11.54 -16.04 -0.10
N ASN A 38 11.06 -17.24 0.18
CA ASN A 38 11.89 -18.45 0.18
C ASN A 38 12.25 -18.89 -1.26
N LYS A 39 13.27 -19.74 -1.41
CA LYS A 39 13.74 -20.21 -2.74
C LYS A 39 12.65 -20.91 -3.56
N LYS A 40 11.71 -21.60 -2.90
CA LYS A 40 10.60 -22.33 -3.54
C LYS A 40 9.39 -21.43 -3.83
N LYS A 41 9.41 -20.17 -3.40
CA LYS A 41 8.33 -19.17 -3.48
C LYS A 41 6.99 -19.63 -2.89
N THR A 42 7.02 -20.43 -1.83
CA THR A 42 5.81 -21.02 -1.22
C THR A 42 5.30 -20.29 0.02
N ASN A 43 5.93 -19.18 0.41
CA ASN A 43 5.61 -18.44 1.64
C ASN A 43 5.04 -17.04 1.38
N ALA A 44 4.50 -16.78 0.19
CA ALA A 44 3.87 -15.50 -0.10
C ALA A 44 2.46 -15.45 0.53
N ILE A 45 2.18 -14.36 1.25
CA ILE A 45 0.85 -14.05 1.80
C ILE A 45 0.46 -12.67 1.26
N LEU A 46 -0.74 -12.58 0.67
CA LEU A 46 -1.30 -11.32 0.19
C LEU A 46 -2.25 -10.76 1.25
N VAL A 47 -2.04 -9.50 1.61
CA VAL A 47 -2.91 -8.76 2.53
C VAL A 47 -3.66 -7.70 1.75
N CYS A 48 -4.99 -7.75 1.78
CA CYS A 48 -5.84 -6.69 1.26
C CYS A 48 -6.13 -5.67 2.36
N HIS A 49 -5.97 -4.39 2.05
CA HIS A 49 -6.25 -3.31 2.99
C HIS A 49 -7.74 -2.92 2.99
N ALA A 50 -8.17 -2.23 4.04
CA ALA A 50 -9.49 -1.59 4.09
C ALA A 50 -9.57 -0.41 3.11
N LEU A 51 -10.78 0.03 2.74
CA LEU A 51 -10.99 1.12 1.77
C LEU A 51 -10.20 2.41 2.07
N SER A 52 -10.03 2.76 3.33
CA SER A 52 -9.29 3.95 3.79
C SER A 52 -7.83 3.68 4.16
N GLY A 53 -7.37 2.43 4.04
CA GLY A 53 -6.00 2.03 4.27
C GLY A 53 -5.11 2.26 3.05
N ASP A 54 -3.81 2.04 3.23
CA ASP A 54 -2.80 2.05 2.17
C ASP A 54 -1.89 0.80 2.28
N GLN A 55 -0.86 0.71 1.45
CA GLN A 55 0.07 -0.42 1.45
C GLN A 55 0.91 -0.58 2.73
N PHE A 56 0.91 0.39 3.66
CA PHE A 56 1.70 0.36 4.89
C PHE A 56 0.89 -0.23 6.05
N CYS A 57 0.94 -1.55 6.20
CA CYS A 57 0.20 -2.24 7.25
C CYS A 57 0.95 -2.28 8.61
N SER A 58 2.27 -2.10 8.61
CA SER A 58 3.09 -2.22 9.82
C SER A 58 3.96 -1.00 10.14
N GLU A 59 4.14 -0.06 9.22
CA GLU A 59 4.88 1.18 9.49
C GLU A 59 3.97 2.31 9.97
N LEU A 60 4.48 3.11 10.92
CA LEU A 60 3.86 4.39 11.27
C LEU A 60 4.11 5.38 10.15
N THR A 61 3.15 5.53 9.24
CA THR A 61 3.20 6.54 8.18
C THR A 61 2.95 7.94 8.75
N HIS A 62 3.28 8.97 7.97
CA HIS A 62 3.15 10.38 8.39
C HIS A 62 1.70 10.75 8.78
N LEU A 63 0.69 10.13 8.18
CA LEU A 63 -0.72 10.37 8.51
C LEU A 63 -1.15 9.77 9.87
N GLN A 64 -0.54 8.66 10.29
CA GLN A 64 -0.81 8.09 11.61
C GLN A 64 -0.20 8.92 12.74
N LYS A 65 0.94 9.58 12.48
CA LYS A 65 1.54 10.48 13.47
C LYS A 65 0.62 11.64 13.84
N THR A 66 -0.02 12.30 12.87
CA THR A 66 -0.87 13.47 13.16
C THR A 66 -2.11 13.11 13.97
N ARG A 67 -2.79 11.98 13.67
CA ARG A 67 -3.96 11.55 14.44
C ARG A 67 -3.64 11.09 15.87
N LEU A 68 -2.49 10.47 16.10
CA LEU A 68 -2.11 10.03 17.45
C LEU A 68 -1.81 11.22 18.38
N VAL A 69 -1.29 12.34 17.87
CA VAL A 69 -1.10 13.56 18.68
C VAL A 69 -2.44 14.19 19.07
N GLU A 70 -3.41 14.22 18.15
CA GLU A 70 -4.75 14.75 18.42
C GLU A 70 -5.51 13.91 19.45
N TYR A 71 -5.49 12.57 19.32
CA TYR A 71 -6.11 11.67 20.31
C TYR A 71 -5.47 11.79 21.71
N PHE A 72 -4.14 11.96 21.78
CA PHE A 72 -3.46 12.16 23.06
C PHE A 72 -3.79 13.51 23.70
N ASN A 73 -4.03 14.56 22.90
CA ASN A 73 -4.41 15.88 23.40
C ASN A 73 -5.89 16.00 23.80
N TRP A 74 -6.79 15.18 23.25
CA TRP A 74 -8.20 15.13 23.68
C TRP A 74 -8.40 14.31 24.98
N SER A 75 -7.43 13.46 25.33
CA SER A 75 -7.43 12.65 26.56
C SER A 75 -6.74 13.34 27.75
N ARG A 76 -6.43 14.65 27.65
CA ARG A 76 -5.94 15.49 28.74
C ARG A 76 -6.89 16.64 29.02
#